data_AF-A0A1J5WGU9-F1
#
_entry.id   AF-A0A1J5WGU9-F1
#
_cell.length_a   1.000
_cell.length_b   1.000
_cell.length_c   1.000
_cell.angle_alpha   90.00
_cell.angle_beta   90.00
_cell.angle_gamma   90.00
#
_symmetry.space_group_name_H-M   'P 1'
#
loop_
_entity.id
_entity.type
_entity.pdbx_description
1 polymer ?
#
loop_
_entity_poly.entity_id
_entity_poly.type
_entity_poly.pdbx_seq_one_letter_code
_entity_poly.pdbx_strand_id
1 'polypeptide(L)'
;MKQIYSNIETMPKNCIQFDAREIHAVENGICVLLKLFDGVDEHVPDLLLESSTKEHIEEILETESHLAWIGRAKNLSLTGRAIEILPALGLHEESKIEDISLRAYDPAHVAEILRMENNSVGAGCVKRLNLYEHAVGILPKICFHEESEMESLVLYSDFHDSIAEISKMENNSIWVGKVRVMGLGGYAVGIFSKLGIHEEFVMEELLFSAVLSEYITEMLEKENSSICVGRVKVLGLVGYAVGILPKLGIHRENVMEVFGLDTDKTEHLTEIFKAESNSIWVGKVKKLVLRYSAVGIFPKLKLHQENMMELFLLNVEIPGYIAGILKEENNSIWI
;
A
#
# COMPACT_ATOMS: atom_id res chain seq x y z
N MET A 1 4.64 -29.74 24.22
CA MET A 1 3.81 -30.00 23.02
C MET A 1 3.05 -31.31 23.10
N LYS A 2 3.69 -32.50 23.07
CA LYS A 2 2.99 -33.81 23.06
C LYS A 2 1.88 -33.98 24.11
N GLN A 3 2.10 -33.56 25.36
CA GLN A 3 1.07 -33.64 26.41
C GLN A 3 -0.11 -32.70 26.16
N ILE A 4 0.14 -31.47 25.66
CA ILE A 4 -0.92 -30.50 25.35
C ILE A 4 -1.76 -31.03 24.18
N TYR A 5 -1.12 -31.56 23.13
CA TYR A 5 -1.83 -32.17 22.01
C TYR A 5 -2.64 -33.40 22.43
N SER A 6 -2.08 -34.30 23.22
CA SER A 6 -2.81 -35.46 23.74
C SER A 6 -4.01 -35.04 24.59
N ASN A 7 -3.90 -33.94 25.35
CA ASN A 7 -5.04 -33.43 26.11
C ASN A 7 -6.12 -32.84 25.17
N ILE A 8 -5.73 -32.05 24.17
CA ILE A 8 -6.66 -31.45 23.20
C ILE A 8 -7.38 -32.52 22.36
N GLU A 9 -6.69 -33.58 21.92
CA GLU A 9 -7.30 -34.70 21.17
C GLU A 9 -8.42 -35.41 21.96
N THR A 10 -8.31 -35.44 23.30
CA THR A 10 -9.34 -36.03 24.17
C THR A 10 -10.48 -35.07 24.52
N MET A 11 -10.37 -33.78 24.18
CA MET A 11 -11.41 -32.80 24.44
C MET A 11 -12.52 -32.90 23.39
N PRO A 12 -13.81 -32.85 23.78
CA PRO A 12 -14.90 -32.80 22.81
C PRO A 12 -14.77 -31.58 21.90
N LYS A 13 -15.09 -31.71 20.61
CA LYS A 13 -15.20 -30.53 19.72
C LYS A 13 -16.18 -29.53 20.31
N ASN A 14 -15.92 -28.23 20.14
CA ASN A 14 -16.75 -27.14 20.67
C ASN A 14 -16.90 -27.10 22.20
N CYS A 15 -16.02 -27.75 22.98
CA CYS A 15 -16.09 -27.69 24.44
C CYS A 15 -15.53 -26.39 25.04
N ILE A 16 -14.87 -25.55 24.24
CA ILE A 16 -14.39 -24.23 24.66
C ILE A 16 -15.08 -23.16 23.81
N GLN A 17 -15.79 -22.27 24.47
CA GLN A 17 -16.36 -21.06 23.89
C GLN A 17 -15.47 -19.89 24.27
N PHE A 18 -15.08 -19.07 23.30
CA PHE A 18 -14.26 -17.88 23.53
C PHE A 18 -15.04 -16.65 23.10
N ASP A 19 -15.57 -15.89 24.07
CA ASP A 19 -16.07 -14.54 23.83
C ASP A 19 -14.88 -13.56 23.93
N ALA A 20 -14.04 -13.58 22.90
CA ALA A 20 -12.86 -12.72 22.81
C ALA A 20 -13.03 -11.74 21.66
N ARG A 21 -12.77 -10.47 21.94
CA ARG A 21 -12.72 -9.44 20.90
C ARG A 21 -11.54 -9.66 19.95
N GLU A 22 -10.41 -10.13 20.47
CA GLU A 22 -9.16 -10.31 19.76
C GLU A 22 -8.51 -11.63 20.17
N ILE A 23 -8.01 -12.37 19.18
CA ILE A 23 -7.26 -13.60 19.35
C ILE A 23 -5.88 -13.41 18.74
N HIS A 24 -4.85 -13.51 19.58
CA HIS A 24 -3.46 -13.47 19.16
C HIS A 24 -2.80 -14.82 19.42
N ALA A 25 -2.32 -15.47 18.37
CA ALA A 25 -1.61 -16.74 18.45
C ALA A 25 -0.23 -16.63 17.81
N VAL A 26 0.79 -17.08 18.55
CA VAL A 26 2.19 -17.00 18.17
C VAL A 26 2.80 -18.39 18.16
N GLU A 27 3.52 -18.73 17.10
CA GLU A 27 4.21 -20.01 16.91
C GLU A 27 3.26 -21.20 17.15
N ASN A 28 3.60 -22.09 18.09
CA ASN A 28 2.79 -23.24 18.51
C ASN A 28 1.39 -22.88 18.98
N GLY A 29 1.16 -21.64 19.40
CA GLY A 29 -0.17 -21.14 19.75
C GLY A 29 -1.14 -21.23 18.57
N ILE A 30 -0.65 -21.13 17.33
CA ILE A 30 -1.49 -21.22 16.12
C ILE A 30 -2.04 -22.63 15.98
N CYS A 31 -1.20 -23.67 16.11
CA CYS A 31 -1.65 -25.07 16.04
C CYS A 31 -2.64 -25.40 17.17
N VAL A 32 -2.42 -24.87 18.38
CA VAL A 32 -3.36 -25.02 19.50
C VAL A 32 -4.70 -24.36 19.19
N LEU A 33 -4.67 -23.11 18.70
CA LEU A 33 -5.87 -22.36 18.34
C LEU A 33 -6.71 -23.12 17.30
N LEU A 34 -6.06 -23.60 16.24
CA LEU A 34 -6.73 -24.31 15.15
C LEU A 34 -7.40 -25.61 15.59
N LYS A 35 -6.72 -26.40 16.44
CA LYS A 35 -7.30 -27.64 16.98
C LYS A 35 -8.47 -27.38 17.93
N LEU A 36 -8.49 -26.23 18.61
CA LEU A 36 -9.58 -25.84 19.51
C LEU A 36 -10.80 -25.26 18.77
N PHE A 37 -10.61 -24.67 17.58
CA PHE A 37 -11.66 -23.96 16.84
C PHE A 37 -12.41 -24.81 15.78
N ASP A 38 -12.10 -26.11 15.67
CA ASP A 38 -12.77 -26.99 14.71
C ASP A 38 -14.27 -27.15 15.04
N GLY A 39 -15.11 -26.34 14.38
CA GLY A 39 -16.58 -26.39 14.50
C GLY A 39 -17.25 -25.19 15.17
N VAL A 40 -16.52 -24.10 15.42
CA VAL A 40 -17.09 -22.87 16.00
C VAL A 40 -17.76 -22.02 14.90
N ASP A 41 -19.06 -21.79 15.04
CA ASP A 41 -19.88 -20.96 14.15
C ASP A 41 -19.85 -19.46 14.55
N GLU A 42 -19.06 -19.12 15.57
CA GLU A 42 -18.96 -17.76 16.10
C GLU A 42 -18.02 -16.88 15.27
N HIS A 43 -18.41 -15.63 15.15
CA HIS A 43 -17.67 -14.59 14.44
C HIS A 43 -16.43 -14.20 15.25
N VAL A 44 -15.23 -14.46 14.72
CA VAL A 44 -13.99 -13.95 15.30
C VAL A 44 -13.78 -12.52 14.78
N PRO A 45 -13.72 -11.50 15.66
CA PRO A 45 -13.52 -10.13 15.19
C PRO A 45 -12.08 -9.95 14.73
N ASP A 46 -11.11 -10.02 15.63
CA ASP A 46 -9.72 -9.70 15.33
C ASP A 46 -8.83 -10.93 15.50
N LEU A 47 -8.14 -11.35 14.43
CA LEU A 47 -7.24 -12.51 14.44
C LEU A 47 -5.82 -12.11 14.04
N LEU A 48 -4.87 -12.34 14.95
CA LEU A 48 -3.44 -12.09 14.77
C LEU A 48 -2.67 -13.40 14.84
N LEU A 49 -1.98 -13.77 13.76
CA LEU A 49 -1.16 -14.97 13.68
C LEU A 49 0.29 -14.60 13.34
N GLU A 50 1.22 -15.04 14.17
CA GLU A 50 2.66 -14.82 13.97
C GLU A 50 3.42 -16.14 14.04
N SER A 51 4.20 -16.45 12.99
CA SER A 51 5.11 -17.60 13.01
C SER A 51 6.42 -17.24 12.33
N SER A 52 7.54 -17.63 12.93
CA SER A 52 8.87 -17.56 12.31
C SER A 52 9.31 -18.90 11.70
N THR A 53 8.63 -20.00 12.06
CA THR A 53 9.04 -21.37 11.73
C THR A 53 8.11 -22.00 10.70
N LYS A 54 8.68 -22.86 9.84
CA LYS A 54 7.96 -23.50 8.74
C LYS A 54 7.15 -24.71 9.25
N GLU A 55 7.69 -25.40 10.25
CA GLU A 55 7.13 -26.63 10.81
C GLU A 55 5.71 -26.44 11.32
N HIS A 56 5.42 -25.31 11.97
CA HIS A 56 4.06 -25.00 12.43
C HIS A 56 3.10 -24.79 11.26
N ILE A 57 3.55 -24.14 10.19
CA ILE A 57 2.70 -23.86 9.03
C ILE A 57 2.43 -25.11 8.21
N GLU A 58 3.44 -25.99 8.05
CA GLU A 58 3.25 -27.29 7.39
C GLU A 58 2.23 -28.15 8.16
N GLU A 59 2.32 -28.23 9.50
CA GLU A 59 1.32 -28.94 10.32
C GLU A 59 -0.11 -28.38 10.08
N ILE A 60 -0.22 -27.06 9.92
CA ILE A 60 -1.51 -26.39 9.69
C ILE A 60 -2.07 -26.72 8.31
N LEU A 61 -1.24 -26.58 7.27
CA LEU A 61 -1.63 -26.80 5.88
C LEU A 61 -1.97 -28.28 5.60
N GLU A 62 -1.37 -29.24 6.33
CA GLU A 62 -1.77 -30.66 6.24
C GLU A 62 -3.20 -30.92 6.75
N THR A 63 -3.77 -29.99 7.52
CA THR A 63 -5.08 -30.12 8.18
C THR A 63 -6.14 -29.16 7.62
N GLU A 64 -6.12 -28.95 6.28
CA GLU A 64 -6.91 -27.95 5.52
C GLU A 64 -8.38 -27.78 5.96
N SER A 65 -9.03 -28.83 6.48
CA SER A 65 -10.42 -28.79 6.93
C SER A 65 -10.71 -27.75 8.04
N HIS A 66 -9.70 -27.19 8.70
CA HIS A 66 -9.87 -26.30 9.85
C HIS A 66 -9.64 -24.81 9.56
N LEU A 67 -9.38 -24.40 8.32
CA LEU A 67 -9.01 -23.00 8.02
C LEU A 67 -10.17 -22.12 7.56
N ALA A 68 -11.30 -22.73 7.18
CA ALA A 68 -12.48 -22.00 6.68
C ALA A 68 -13.05 -21.00 7.69
N TRP A 69 -12.92 -21.24 9.00
CA TRP A 69 -13.41 -20.29 10.01
C TRP A 69 -12.52 -19.06 10.13
N ILE A 70 -11.21 -19.17 9.87
CA ILE A 70 -10.29 -18.03 9.88
C ILE A 70 -10.66 -17.04 8.76
N GLY A 71 -11.11 -17.54 7.62
CA GLY A 71 -11.60 -16.70 6.53
C GLY A 71 -12.84 -15.86 6.89
N ARG A 72 -13.48 -16.13 8.04
CA ARG A 72 -14.59 -15.35 8.59
C ARG A 72 -14.17 -14.28 9.58
N ALA A 73 -12.86 -14.13 9.84
CA ALA A 73 -12.33 -13.08 10.68
C ALA A 73 -12.70 -11.72 10.10
N LYS A 74 -13.13 -10.79 10.96
CA LYS A 74 -13.40 -9.42 10.53
C LYS A 74 -12.10 -8.71 10.15
N ASN A 75 -11.06 -8.90 10.95
CA ASN A 75 -9.72 -8.36 10.76
C ASN A 75 -8.69 -9.50 10.88
N LEU A 76 -7.79 -9.59 9.90
CA LEU A 76 -6.78 -10.63 9.79
C LEU A 76 -5.39 -10.00 9.71
N SER A 77 -4.50 -10.35 10.63
CA SER A 77 -3.08 -10.03 10.50
C SER A 77 -2.22 -11.28 10.53
N LEU A 78 -1.40 -11.44 9.50
CA LEU A 78 -0.45 -12.54 9.36
C LEU A 78 0.97 -11.98 9.32
N THR A 79 1.81 -12.41 10.25
CA THR A 79 3.21 -12.00 10.35
C THR A 79 4.15 -13.19 10.20
N GLY A 80 5.20 -13.00 9.41
CA GLY A 80 6.19 -14.03 9.14
C GLY A 80 5.64 -15.16 8.26
N ARG A 81 6.04 -16.40 8.57
CA ARG A 81 5.58 -17.64 7.94
C ARG A 81 4.07 -17.82 7.99
N ALA A 82 3.37 -17.19 8.95
CA ALA A 82 1.91 -17.26 9.03
C ALA A 82 1.22 -16.78 7.75
N ILE A 83 1.88 -15.95 6.92
CA ILE A 83 1.35 -15.51 5.63
C ILE A 83 1.09 -16.69 4.67
N GLU A 84 1.88 -17.76 4.75
CA GLU A 84 1.75 -18.93 3.86
C GLU A 84 0.42 -19.67 4.01
N ILE A 85 -0.36 -19.43 5.08
CA ILE A 85 -1.71 -19.98 5.22
C ILE A 85 -2.75 -19.24 4.38
N LEU A 86 -2.45 -18.03 3.91
CA LEU A 86 -3.41 -17.15 3.22
C LEU A 86 -4.17 -17.86 2.08
N PRO A 87 -3.51 -18.63 1.18
CA PRO A 87 -4.23 -19.36 0.13
C PRO A 87 -5.20 -20.40 0.67
N ALA A 88 -4.85 -21.03 1.80
CA ALA A 88 -5.65 -22.09 2.42
C ALA A 88 -6.82 -21.54 3.26
N LEU A 89 -6.89 -20.22 3.50
CA LEU A 89 -8.03 -19.60 4.18
C LEU A 89 -9.31 -19.64 3.34
N GLY A 90 -9.19 -19.87 2.03
CA GLY A 90 -10.33 -20.01 1.13
C GLY A 90 -11.26 -18.80 1.17
N LEU A 91 -10.69 -17.59 1.17
CA LEU A 91 -11.46 -16.34 1.18
C LEU A 91 -12.31 -16.28 -0.10
N HIS A 92 -13.57 -16.70 0.02
CA HIS A 92 -14.55 -16.74 -1.06
C HIS A 92 -14.88 -15.32 -1.54
N GLU A 93 -15.43 -15.18 -2.75
CA GLU A 93 -15.86 -13.89 -3.32
C GLU A 93 -16.82 -13.11 -2.42
N GLU A 94 -17.63 -13.83 -1.63
CA GLU A 94 -18.59 -13.26 -0.68
C GLU A 94 -17.98 -12.87 0.68
N SER A 95 -16.71 -13.21 0.92
CA SER A 95 -16.02 -12.89 2.17
C SER A 95 -15.87 -11.38 2.29
N LYS A 96 -16.39 -10.82 3.39
CA LYS A 96 -16.32 -9.40 3.71
C LYS A 96 -15.35 -9.19 4.85
N ILE A 97 -14.06 -9.11 4.51
CA ILE A 97 -13.01 -8.82 5.48
C ILE A 97 -12.82 -7.30 5.53
N GLU A 98 -12.79 -6.75 6.73
CA GLU A 98 -12.52 -5.32 6.91
C GLU A 98 -11.03 -5.02 6.77
N ASP A 99 -10.17 -5.78 7.43
CA ASP A 99 -8.72 -5.58 7.38
C ASP A 99 -7.96 -6.86 7.04
N ILE A 100 -7.05 -6.77 6.07
CA ILE A 100 -5.95 -7.74 5.91
C ILE A 100 -4.63 -7.00 6.07
N SER A 101 -3.79 -7.45 6.99
CA SER A 101 -2.45 -6.89 7.25
C SER A 101 -1.38 -7.98 7.23
N LEU A 102 -0.53 -7.96 6.21
CA LEU A 102 0.50 -8.97 5.97
C LEU A 102 1.89 -8.37 6.12
N ARG A 103 2.76 -8.99 6.92
CA ARG A 103 4.13 -8.52 7.14
C ARG A 103 5.16 -9.64 7.07
N ALA A 104 6.09 -9.54 6.12
CA ALA A 104 7.12 -10.55 5.91
C ALA A 104 8.54 -9.95 6.01
N TYR A 105 9.24 -10.21 7.11
CA TYR A 105 10.60 -9.71 7.33
C TYR A 105 11.72 -10.48 6.59
N ASP A 106 11.44 -11.70 6.13
CA ASP A 106 12.37 -12.56 5.41
C ASP A 106 11.69 -13.00 4.10
N PRO A 107 12.39 -13.00 2.96
CA PRO A 107 11.81 -13.41 1.68
C PRO A 107 11.28 -14.85 1.70
N ALA A 108 11.84 -15.72 2.56
CA ALA A 108 11.38 -17.07 2.69
C ALA A 108 9.94 -17.16 3.21
N HIS A 109 9.47 -16.19 4.00
CA HIS A 109 8.10 -16.14 4.54
C HIS A 109 6.99 -16.04 3.48
N VAL A 110 7.33 -15.64 2.26
CA VAL A 110 6.40 -15.50 1.14
C VAL A 110 6.76 -16.38 -0.04
N ALA A 111 7.83 -17.18 0.07
CA ALA A 111 8.40 -17.92 -1.04
C ALA A 111 7.42 -18.91 -1.68
N GLU A 112 6.56 -19.56 -0.89
CA GLU A 112 5.54 -20.47 -1.42
C GLU A 112 4.47 -19.73 -2.22
N ILE A 113 3.97 -18.60 -1.71
CA ILE A 113 2.97 -17.78 -2.41
C ILE A 113 3.53 -17.18 -3.70
N LEU A 114 4.78 -16.72 -3.68
CA LEU A 114 5.43 -16.15 -4.87
C LEU A 114 5.55 -17.16 -6.03
N ARG A 115 5.58 -18.47 -5.74
CA ARG A 115 5.59 -19.52 -6.78
C ARG A 115 4.22 -19.77 -7.40
N MET A 116 3.16 -19.26 -6.80
CA MET A 116 1.81 -19.42 -7.31
C MET A 116 1.59 -18.56 -8.56
N GLU A 117 0.56 -18.92 -9.33
CA GLU A 117 0.13 -18.11 -10.47
C GLU A 117 -0.43 -16.77 -10.00
N ASN A 118 -0.38 -15.74 -10.86
CA ASN A 118 -1.00 -14.46 -10.55
C ASN A 118 -2.51 -14.63 -10.40
N ASN A 119 -3.12 -13.86 -9.48
CA ASN A 119 -4.55 -13.95 -9.16
C ASN A 119 -5.02 -15.34 -8.69
N SER A 120 -4.16 -16.14 -8.07
CA SER A 120 -4.52 -17.48 -7.56
C SER A 120 -4.88 -17.50 -6.06
N VAL A 121 -4.56 -16.44 -5.33
CA VAL A 121 -4.86 -16.30 -3.89
C VAL A 121 -6.08 -15.42 -3.73
N GLY A 122 -7.25 -16.02 -3.49
CA GLY A 122 -8.49 -15.25 -3.26
C GLY A 122 -8.38 -14.40 -2.00
N ALA A 123 -8.76 -13.12 -2.10
CA ALA A 123 -8.91 -12.23 -0.95
C ALA A 123 -10.37 -11.82 -0.67
N GLY A 124 -11.29 -12.12 -1.59
CA GLY A 124 -12.69 -11.70 -1.50
C GLY A 124 -12.86 -10.18 -1.59
N CYS A 125 -13.80 -9.63 -0.84
CA CYS A 125 -14.06 -8.19 -0.75
C CYS A 125 -13.37 -7.61 0.49
N VAL A 126 -12.19 -7.05 0.30
CA VAL A 126 -11.36 -6.47 1.38
C VAL A 126 -11.57 -4.96 1.45
N LYS A 127 -11.99 -4.43 2.61
CA LYS A 127 -12.07 -2.96 2.77
C LYS A 127 -10.69 -2.33 2.86
N ARG A 128 -9.75 -2.92 3.59
CA ARG A 128 -8.39 -2.38 3.77
C ARG A 128 -7.33 -3.45 3.66
N LEU A 129 -6.36 -3.24 2.78
CA LEU A 129 -5.22 -4.14 2.58
C LEU A 129 -3.92 -3.41 2.92
N ASN A 130 -3.14 -3.99 3.82
CA ASN A 130 -1.82 -3.49 4.21
C ASN A 130 -0.76 -4.57 3.95
N LEU A 131 0.21 -4.30 3.08
CA LEU A 131 1.32 -5.20 2.79
C LEU A 131 2.64 -4.52 3.20
N TYR A 132 3.41 -5.19 4.05
CA TYR A 132 4.67 -4.70 4.58
C TYR A 132 5.84 -5.60 4.21
N GLU A 133 6.96 -4.98 3.83
CA GLU A 133 8.24 -5.61 3.50
C GLU A 133 8.11 -6.61 2.34
N HIS A 134 8.59 -7.85 2.50
CA HIS A 134 8.50 -8.87 1.45
C HIS A 134 7.06 -9.26 1.10
N ALA A 135 6.06 -8.90 1.93
CA ALA A 135 4.65 -9.15 1.63
C ALA A 135 4.16 -8.30 0.46
N VAL A 136 4.80 -7.17 0.13
CA VAL A 136 4.45 -6.39 -1.07
C VAL A 136 4.57 -7.25 -2.33
N GLY A 137 5.56 -8.15 -2.38
CA GLY A 137 5.81 -9.00 -3.54
C GLY A 137 4.69 -9.97 -3.88
N ILE A 138 3.79 -10.28 -2.94
CA ILE A 138 2.67 -11.19 -3.20
C ILE A 138 1.45 -10.48 -3.80
N LEU A 139 1.46 -9.15 -3.91
CA LEU A 139 0.31 -8.40 -4.45
C LEU A 139 -0.20 -8.95 -5.79
N PRO A 140 0.64 -9.31 -6.79
CA PRO A 140 0.17 -9.90 -8.05
C PRO A 140 -0.52 -11.27 -7.89
N LYS A 141 -0.28 -11.95 -6.77
CA LYS A 141 -0.84 -13.27 -6.47
C LYS A 141 -2.24 -13.15 -5.87
N ILE A 142 -2.57 -12.00 -5.30
CA ILE A 142 -3.86 -11.74 -4.68
C ILE A 142 -4.91 -11.43 -5.76
N CYS A 143 -6.02 -12.15 -5.72
CA CYS A 143 -7.19 -11.91 -6.56
C CYS A 143 -8.27 -11.15 -5.78
N PHE A 144 -8.66 -9.99 -6.31
CA PHE A 144 -9.76 -9.19 -5.79
C PHE A 144 -11.00 -9.38 -6.67
N HIS A 145 -12.18 -9.29 -6.05
CA HIS A 145 -13.43 -9.26 -6.79
C HIS A 145 -13.51 -8.00 -7.69
N GLU A 146 -14.11 -8.12 -8.89
CA GLU A 146 -14.17 -7.03 -9.88
C GLU A 146 -14.88 -5.77 -9.33
N GLU A 147 -15.96 -5.98 -8.58
CA GLU A 147 -16.74 -4.94 -7.92
C GLU A 147 -16.15 -4.50 -6.55
N SER A 148 -14.92 -4.92 -6.21
CA SER A 148 -14.33 -4.58 -4.91
C SER A 148 -14.03 -3.08 -4.82
N GLU A 149 -14.67 -2.42 -3.87
CA GLU A 149 -14.41 -1.03 -3.47
C GLU A 149 -13.61 -1.02 -2.17
N MET A 150 -12.29 -0.83 -2.29
CA MET A 150 -11.36 -0.80 -1.18
C MET A 150 -11.31 0.62 -0.60
N GLU A 151 -11.49 0.73 0.71
CA GLU A 151 -11.28 1.97 1.47
C GLU A 151 -9.80 2.37 1.48
N SER A 152 -8.89 1.42 1.67
CA SER A 152 -7.45 1.71 1.77
C SER A 152 -6.54 0.60 1.26
N LEU A 153 -5.57 0.95 0.41
CA LEU A 153 -4.43 0.11 0.03
C LEU A 153 -3.13 0.75 0.53
N VAL A 154 -2.42 0.08 1.44
CA VAL A 154 -1.12 0.54 1.95
C VAL A 154 -0.05 -0.48 1.62
N LEU A 155 0.98 -0.05 0.89
CA LEU A 155 2.11 -0.88 0.51
C LEU A 155 3.40 -0.21 0.99
N TYR A 156 4.20 -0.90 1.77
CA TYR A 156 5.46 -0.38 2.28
C TYR A 156 6.53 -1.46 2.21
N SER A 157 7.69 -1.14 1.64
CA SER A 157 8.82 -2.07 1.69
C SER A 157 10.15 -1.33 1.58
N ASP A 158 11.06 -1.65 2.50
CA ASP A 158 12.44 -1.17 2.44
C ASP A 158 13.37 -2.15 1.70
N PHE A 159 12.83 -3.25 1.15
CA PHE A 159 13.59 -4.29 0.45
C PHE A 159 13.37 -4.24 -1.07
N HIS A 160 14.43 -3.96 -1.83
CA HIS A 160 14.35 -3.94 -3.31
C HIS A 160 13.84 -5.27 -3.89
N ASP A 161 14.31 -6.40 -3.34
CA ASP A 161 13.95 -7.72 -3.84
C ASP A 161 12.46 -8.06 -3.66
N SER A 162 11.75 -7.36 -2.77
CA SER A 162 10.31 -7.54 -2.59
C SER A 162 9.49 -7.12 -3.82
N ILE A 163 10.01 -6.23 -4.68
CA ILE A 163 9.30 -5.73 -5.86
C ILE A 163 9.90 -6.24 -7.18
N ALA A 164 10.97 -7.04 -7.14
CA ALA A 164 11.76 -7.38 -8.33
C ALA A 164 10.97 -8.13 -9.42
N GLU A 165 9.96 -8.93 -9.04
CA GLU A 165 9.04 -9.56 -10.00
C GLU A 165 8.05 -8.53 -10.56
N ILE A 166 7.49 -7.68 -9.70
CA ILE A 166 6.50 -6.65 -10.05
C ILE A 166 7.08 -5.62 -11.03
N SER A 167 8.32 -5.16 -10.83
CA SER A 167 8.99 -4.21 -11.71
C SER A 167 9.09 -4.70 -13.17
N LYS A 168 9.13 -6.02 -13.37
CA LYS A 168 9.19 -6.65 -14.70
C LYS A 168 7.83 -6.82 -15.37
N MET A 169 6.74 -6.62 -14.62
CA MET A 169 5.39 -6.73 -15.15
C MET A 169 5.05 -5.54 -16.06
N GLU A 170 4.06 -5.71 -16.92
CA GLU A 170 3.54 -4.62 -17.75
C GLU A 170 2.85 -3.56 -16.89
N ASN A 171 2.78 -2.32 -17.38
CA ASN A 171 2.06 -1.27 -16.68
C ASN A 171 0.57 -1.63 -16.60
N ASN A 172 -0.09 -1.26 -15.50
CA ASN A 172 -1.51 -1.55 -15.23
C ASN A 172 -1.89 -3.05 -15.24
N SER A 173 -0.92 -3.95 -15.10
CA SER A 173 -1.17 -5.41 -15.13
C SER A 173 -1.65 -5.99 -13.78
N ILE A 174 -1.51 -5.24 -12.68
CA ILE A 174 -1.97 -5.65 -11.35
C ILE A 174 -3.29 -4.93 -11.05
N TRP A 175 -4.40 -5.64 -11.15
CA TRP A 175 -5.71 -5.10 -10.80
C TRP A 175 -5.90 -5.06 -9.27
N VAL A 176 -6.27 -3.90 -8.72
CA VAL A 176 -6.52 -3.72 -7.28
C VAL A 176 -7.94 -3.22 -6.96
N GLY A 177 -8.83 -3.20 -7.96
CA GLY A 177 -10.19 -2.68 -7.81
C GLY A 177 -10.25 -1.15 -7.75
N LYS A 178 -11.34 -0.63 -7.17
CA LYS A 178 -11.51 0.81 -6.90
C LYS A 178 -10.95 1.11 -5.52
N VAL A 179 -9.90 1.93 -5.43
CA VAL A 179 -9.20 2.24 -4.17
C VAL A 179 -9.42 3.70 -3.78
N ARG A 180 -10.07 3.96 -2.63
CA ARG A 180 -10.31 5.33 -2.13
C ARG A 180 -9.05 6.00 -1.60
N VAL A 181 -8.26 5.31 -0.78
CA VAL A 181 -7.01 5.81 -0.21
C VAL A 181 -5.86 4.87 -0.58
N MET A 182 -4.79 5.42 -1.14
CA MET A 182 -3.60 4.65 -1.51
C MET A 182 -2.34 5.27 -0.91
N GLY A 183 -1.62 4.49 -0.11
CA GLY A 183 -0.34 4.88 0.48
C GLY A 183 0.78 3.95 0.00
N LEU A 184 1.79 4.50 -0.67
CA LEU A 184 2.99 3.75 -1.08
C LEU A 184 4.23 4.31 -0.40
N GLY A 185 5.00 3.43 0.24
CA GLY A 185 6.22 3.77 0.94
C GLY A 185 7.41 2.90 0.54
N GLY A 186 8.60 3.48 0.55
CA GLY A 186 9.82 2.74 0.22
C GLY A 186 9.85 2.33 -1.26
N TYR A 187 10.38 1.15 -1.56
CA TYR A 187 10.38 0.58 -2.92
C TYR A 187 8.97 0.35 -3.48
N ALA A 188 7.93 0.27 -2.64
CA ALA A 188 6.55 0.14 -3.13
C ALA A 188 6.08 1.35 -3.96
N VAL A 189 6.77 2.50 -3.87
CA VAL A 189 6.50 3.65 -4.75
C VAL A 189 6.75 3.27 -6.22
N GLY A 190 7.79 2.48 -6.51
CA GLY A 190 8.16 2.04 -7.87
C GLY A 190 7.08 1.21 -8.57
N ILE A 191 6.25 0.50 -7.81
CA ILE A 191 5.24 -0.40 -8.39
C ILE A 191 3.94 0.32 -8.76
N PHE A 192 3.78 1.62 -8.46
CA PHE A 192 2.56 2.36 -8.76
C PHE A 192 2.16 2.26 -10.24
N SER A 193 3.14 2.35 -11.15
CA SER A 193 2.89 2.24 -12.60
C SER A 193 2.37 0.86 -13.05
N LYS A 194 2.48 -0.16 -12.20
CA LYS A 194 2.02 -1.52 -12.44
C LYS A 194 0.57 -1.73 -11.98
N LEU A 195 0.05 -0.85 -11.12
CA LEU A 195 -1.30 -0.95 -10.58
C LEU A 195 -2.31 -0.45 -11.61
N GLY A 196 -3.25 -1.30 -12.00
CA GLY A 196 -4.40 -0.92 -12.82
C GLY A 196 -5.41 -0.19 -11.95
N ILE A 197 -5.48 1.14 -12.09
CA ILE A 197 -6.44 2.01 -11.40
C ILE A 197 -7.53 2.40 -12.38
N HIS A 198 -8.79 2.31 -11.96
CA HIS A 198 -9.94 2.66 -12.79
C HIS A 198 -9.95 4.18 -13.09
N GLU A 199 -9.76 4.58 -14.35
CA GLU A 199 -9.59 5.99 -14.73
C GLU A 199 -10.77 6.90 -14.38
N GLU A 200 -11.99 6.36 -14.36
CA GLU A 200 -13.19 7.12 -14.00
C GLU A 200 -13.36 7.32 -12.49
N PHE A 201 -12.60 6.59 -11.68
CA PHE A 201 -12.68 6.65 -10.23
C PHE A 201 -11.88 7.85 -9.70
N VAL A 202 -12.49 8.62 -8.80
CA VAL A 202 -11.82 9.74 -8.13
C VAL A 202 -11.27 9.24 -6.80
N MET A 203 -9.95 9.06 -6.74
CA MET A 203 -9.26 8.69 -5.51
C MET A 203 -9.37 9.83 -4.48
N GLU A 204 -9.64 9.48 -3.23
CA GLU A 204 -9.70 10.47 -2.15
C GLU A 204 -8.29 10.91 -1.77
N GLU A 205 -7.37 9.97 -1.55
CA GLU A 205 -6.01 10.28 -1.14
C GLU A 205 -4.98 9.36 -1.83
N LEU A 206 -3.93 9.97 -2.39
CA LEU A 206 -2.74 9.30 -2.91
C LEU A 206 -1.51 9.86 -2.21
N LEU A 207 -0.79 9.00 -1.48
CA LEU A 207 0.37 9.37 -0.69
C LEU A 207 1.59 8.55 -1.11
N PHE A 208 2.68 9.23 -1.49
CA PHE A 208 3.98 8.60 -1.74
C PHE A 208 5.01 9.09 -0.74
N SER A 209 5.76 8.15 -0.15
CA SER A 209 6.85 8.45 0.79
C SER A 209 8.10 7.66 0.43
N ALA A 210 9.21 8.36 0.23
CA ALA A 210 10.50 7.72 0.00
C ALA A 210 11.60 8.42 0.78
N VAL A 211 12.28 7.68 1.66
CA VAL A 211 13.39 8.21 2.48
C VAL A 211 14.76 8.07 1.81
N LEU A 212 14.87 7.24 0.77
CA LEU A 212 16.07 7.05 -0.05
C LEU A 212 15.76 7.28 -1.54
N SER A 213 16.74 7.76 -2.31
CA SER A 213 16.59 7.95 -3.77
C SER A 213 16.38 6.63 -4.51
N GLU A 214 16.97 5.55 -4.01
CA GLU A 214 16.92 4.23 -4.65
C GLU A 214 15.48 3.72 -4.81
N TYR A 215 14.60 4.10 -3.88
CA TYR A 215 13.18 3.71 -3.84
C TYR A 215 12.36 4.20 -5.03
N ILE A 216 12.83 5.24 -5.72
CA ILE A 216 12.12 5.87 -6.83
C ILE A 216 12.85 5.77 -8.17
N THR A 217 13.97 5.06 -8.21
CA THR A 217 14.82 4.95 -9.42
C THR A 217 14.01 4.54 -10.65
N GLU A 218 13.19 3.49 -10.53
CA GLU A 218 12.34 3.00 -11.63
C GLU A 218 11.36 4.06 -12.15
N MET A 219 10.82 4.91 -11.26
CA MET A 219 9.90 5.97 -11.67
C MET A 219 10.64 7.13 -12.35
N LEU A 220 11.84 7.46 -11.89
CA LEU A 220 12.63 8.56 -12.45
C LEU A 220 13.07 8.27 -13.89
N GLU A 221 13.24 7.00 -14.26
CA GLU A 221 13.56 6.56 -15.62
C GLU A 221 12.39 6.74 -16.61
N LYS A 222 11.17 6.98 -16.12
CA LYS A 222 10.01 7.18 -16.97
C LYS A 222 10.01 8.55 -17.65
N GLU A 223 9.28 8.64 -18.75
CA GLU A 223 9.00 9.91 -19.41
C GLU A 223 8.11 10.79 -18.52
N ASN A 224 8.21 12.11 -18.70
CA ASN A 224 7.38 13.03 -17.94
C ASN A 224 5.89 12.82 -18.25
N SER A 225 5.07 12.87 -17.20
CA SER A 225 3.61 12.66 -17.27
C SER A 225 3.17 11.30 -17.84
N SER A 226 4.06 10.30 -17.88
CA SER A 226 3.73 8.96 -18.41
C SER A 226 3.04 8.04 -17.40
N ILE A 227 3.11 8.37 -16.11
CA ILE A 227 2.51 7.58 -15.04
C ILE A 227 1.13 8.15 -14.73
N CYS A 228 0.07 7.55 -15.26
CA CYS A 228 -1.29 8.03 -15.07
C CYS A 228 -1.72 7.93 -13.60
N VAL A 229 -2.01 9.08 -12.98
CA VAL A 229 -2.57 9.14 -11.61
C VAL A 229 -4.11 9.16 -11.64
N GLY A 230 -4.70 9.53 -12.77
CA GLY A 230 -6.15 9.72 -12.87
C GLY A 230 -6.61 10.99 -12.14
N ARG A 231 -7.75 10.89 -11.47
CA ARG A 231 -8.34 11.98 -10.67
C ARG A 231 -8.14 11.70 -9.18
N VAL A 232 -7.67 12.70 -8.45
CA VAL A 232 -7.35 12.59 -7.02
C VAL A 232 -7.73 13.88 -6.29
N LYS A 233 -8.33 13.75 -5.10
CA LYS A 233 -8.65 14.91 -4.24
C LYS A 233 -7.44 15.37 -3.44
N VAL A 234 -6.68 14.44 -2.85
CA VAL A 234 -5.49 14.73 -2.06
C VAL A 234 -4.28 14.01 -2.65
N LEU A 235 -3.28 14.76 -3.09
CA LEU A 235 -1.99 14.21 -3.52
C LEU A 235 -0.89 14.70 -2.59
N GLY A 236 -0.23 13.76 -1.91
CA GLY A 236 0.87 14.02 -0.98
C GLY A 236 2.16 13.32 -1.41
N LEU A 237 3.26 14.06 -1.55
CA LEU A 237 4.59 13.50 -1.81
C LEU A 237 5.56 13.90 -0.70
N VAL A 238 6.25 12.91 -0.13
CA VAL A 238 7.16 13.09 1.01
C VAL A 238 8.57 12.56 0.70
N GLY A 239 9.59 13.34 1.06
CA GLY A 239 11.00 12.98 0.89
C GLY A 239 11.41 12.94 -0.59
N TYR A 240 12.14 11.88 -0.97
CA TYR A 240 12.55 11.66 -2.37
C TYR A 240 11.35 11.51 -3.31
N ALA A 241 10.18 11.07 -2.81
CA ALA A 241 8.99 10.92 -3.64
C ALA A 241 8.56 12.25 -4.30
N VAL A 242 8.92 13.40 -3.73
CA VAL A 242 8.70 14.70 -4.41
C VAL A 242 9.36 14.72 -5.79
N GLY A 243 10.54 14.11 -5.95
CA GLY A 243 11.29 14.06 -7.20
C GLY A 243 10.58 13.36 -8.36
N ILE A 244 9.57 12.51 -8.09
CA ILE A 244 8.80 11.82 -9.13
C ILE A 244 7.65 12.67 -9.70
N LEU A 245 7.36 13.83 -9.11
CA LEU A 245 6.25 14.69 -9.53
C LEU A 245 6.21 14.94 -11.05
N PRO A 246 7.32 15.24 -11.76
CA PRO A 246 7.29 15.42 -13.21
C PRO A 246 6.82 14.19 -13.99
N LYS A 247 6.93 12.99 -13.40
CA LYS A 247 6.58 11.71 -14.01
C LYS A 247 5.09 11.39 -13.88
N LEU A 248 4.41 12.04 -12.93
CA LEU A 248 2.99 11.84 -12.67
C LEU A 248 2.14 12.60 -13.71
N GLY A 249 1.30 11.87 -14.43
CA GLY A 249 0.28 12.37 -15.32
C GLY A 249 -1.03 12.59 -14.57
N ILE A 250 -1.27 13.84 -14.14
CA ILE A 250 -2.51 14.24 -13.49
C ILE A 250 -3.55 14.60 -14.56
N HIS A 251 -4.78 14.09 -14.42
CA HIS A 251 -5.85 14.36 -15.37
C HIS A 251 -6.10 15.87 -15.54
N ARG A 252 -6.32 16.35 -16.77
CA ARG A 252 -6.45 17.79 -17.09
C ARG A 252 -7.58 18.48 -16.32
N GLU A 253 -8.70 17.79 -16.17
CA GLU A 253 -9.87 18.28 -15.42
C GLU A 253 -9.82 17.95 -13.92
N ASN A 254 -8.67 17.53 -13.37
CA ASN A 254 -8.58 17.21 -11.95
C ASN A 254 -8.70 18.48 -11.10
N VAL A 255 -9.51 18.41 -10.05
CA VAL A 255 -9.68 19.45 -9.04
C VAL A 255 -9.26 18.88 -7.69
N MET A 256 -8.04 19.17 -7.28
CA MET A 256 -7.51 18.75 -5.98
C MET A 256 -8.03 19.65 -4.86
N GLU A 257 -8.45 19.01 -3.78
CA GLU A 257 -8.69 19.67 -2.51
C GLU A 257 -7.37 20.04 -1.83
N VAL A 258 -6.38 19.15 -1.87
CA VAL A 258 -5.05 19.36 -1.28
C VAL A 258 -3.96 18.82 -2.19
N PHE A 259 -2.96 19.65 -2.47
CA PHE A 259 -1.71 19.21 -3.06
C PHE A 259 -0.56 19.56 -2.08
N GLY A 260 0.08 18.53 -1.54
CA GLY A 260 1.05 18.65 -0.45
C GLY A 260 2.40 18.07 -0.84
N LEU A 261 3.47 18.86 -0.67
CA LEU A 261 4.85 18.43 -0.92
C LEU A 261 5.72 18.75 0.28
N ASP A 262 6.41 17.73 0.79
CA ASP A 262 7.21 17.81 2.01
C ASP A 262 8.58 17.18 1.77
N THR A 263 9.63 18.00 1.72
CA THR A 263 11.01 17.51 1.60
C THR A 263 11.98 18.47 2.25
N ASP A 264 12.78 17.96 3.19
CA ASP A 264 13.80 18.71 3.92
C ASP A 264 15.09 18.91 3.10
N LYS A 265 15.37 18.06 2.12
CA LYS A 265 16.59 18.14 1.30
C LYS A 265 16.35 18.59 -0.13
N THR A 266 17.26 19.42 -0.64
CA THR A 266 17.25 19.89 -2.03
C THR A 266 17.68 18.82 -3.02
N GLU A 267 18.46 17.82 -2.59
CA GLU A 267 18.90 16.70 -3.43
C GLU A 267 17.72 15.89 -3.98
N HIS A 268 16.61 15.83 -3.22
CA HIS A 268 15.35 15.20 -3.60
C HIS A 268 14.69 15.90 -4.81
N LEU A 269 15.08 17.14 -5.12
CA LEU A 269 14.46 17.99 -6.13
C LEU A 269 15.28 18.08 -7.42
N THR A 270 16.39 17.34 -7.52
CA THR A 270 17.34 17.41 -8.65
C THR A 270 16.65 17.25 -9.99
N GLU A 271 15.69 16.31 -10.11
CA GLU A 271 14.96 16.08 -11.36
C GLU A 271 13.99 17.23 -11.67
N ILE A 272 13.27 17.75 -10.68
CA ILE A 272 12.34 18.87 -10.84
C ILE A 272 13.05 20.14 -11.27
N PHE A 273 14.25 20.41 -10.74
CA PHE A 273 15.00 21.61 -11.12
C PHE A 273 15.51 21.61 -12.56
N LYS A 274 15.58 20.45 -13.22
CA LYS A 274 15.86 20.36 -14.66
C LYS A 274 14.66 20.79 -15.51
N ALA A 275 13.45 20.77 -14.95
CA ALA A 275 12.24 21.16 -15.65
C ALA A 275 12.22 22.67 -15.91
N GLU A 276 11.64 23.08 -17.03
CA GLU A 276 11.39 24.49 -17.33
C GLU A 276 10.40 25.08 -16.32
N SER A 277 10.45 26.39 -16.13
CA SER A 277 9.47 27.07 -15.26
C SER A 277 8.06 26.92 -15.84
N ASN A 278 7.05 26.73 -14.98
CA ASN A 278 5.66 26.45 -15.35
C ASN A 278 5.46 25.25 -16.30
N SER A 279 6.25 24.18 -16.16
CA SER A 279 6.16 23.00 -17.02
C SER A 279 5.47 21.78 -16.37
N ILE A 280 5.43 21.70 -15.04
CA ILE A 280 4.88 20.55 -14.31
C ILE A 280 3.39 20.77 -14.06
N TRP A 281 2.54 20.11 -14.85
CA TRP A 281 1.09 20.23 -14.72
C TRP A 281 0.55 19.61 -13.42
N VAL A 282 -0.19 20.40 -12.64
CA VAL A 282 -0.86 19.93 -11.41
C VAL A 282 -2.36 20.22 -11.37
N GLY A 283 -2.95 20.74 -12.46
CA GLY A 283 -4.40 20.96 -12.55
C GLY A 283 -4.93 22.12 -11.70
N LYS A 284 -6.17 22.00 -11.22
CA LYS A 284 -6.80 22.95 -10.29
C LYS A 284 -6.53 22.48 -8.85
N VAL A 285 -6.08 23.37 -7.97
CA VAL A 285 -5.68 23.08 -6.59
C VAL A 285 -6.30 24.10 -5.64
N LYS A 286 -7.16 23.64 -4.72
CA LYS A 286 -7.74 24.49 -3.68
C LYS A 286 -6.74 24.84 -2.59
N LYS A 287 -5.97 23.86 -2.09
CA LYS A 287 -4.98 24.06 -1.03
C LYS A 287 -3.61 23.55 -1.48
N LEU A 288 -2.66 24.45 -1.63
CA LEU A 288 -1.27 24.13 -1.95
C LEU A 288 -0.43 24.23 -0.69
N VAL A 289 0.21 23.12 -0.28
CA VAL A 289 1.06 23.03 0.90
C VAL A 289 2.47 22.64 0.46
N LEU A 290 3.42 23.56 0.60
CA LEU A 290 4.83 23.30 0.32
C LEU A 290 5.65 23.50 1.61
N ARG A 291 6.42 22.48 1.99
CA ARG A 291 7.23 22.49 3.21
C ARG A 291 8.73 22.32 2.91
N TYR A 292 9.54 23.05 3.67
CA TYR A 292 11.00 23.04 3.65
C TYR A 292 11.56 23.30 2.24
N SER A 293 12.39 22.40 1.71
CA SER A 293 13.00 22.52 0.38
C SER A 293 11.95 22.51 -0.75
N ALA A 294 10.77 21.89 -0.53
CA ALA A 294 9.73 21.80 -1.55
C ALA A 294 9.24 23.18 -2.02
N VAL A 295 9.38 24.22 -1.18
CA VAL A 295 9.01 25.58 -1.57
C VAL A 295 9.77 26.03 -2.83
N GLY A 296 11.02 25.61 -3.00
CA GLY A 296 11.84 25.97 -4.16
C GLY A 296 11.30 25.47 -5.50
N ILE A 297 10.37 24.50 -5.51
CA ILE A 297 9.79 23.97 -6.74
C ILE A 297 8.60 24.78 -7.25
N PHE A 298 8.07 25.69 -6.44
CA PHE A 298 6.87 26.44 -6.78
C PHE A 298 6.88 27.05 -8.19
N PRO A 299 7.99 27.67 -8.67
CA PRO A 299 8.06 28.21 -10.04
C PRO A 299 7.99 27.16 -11.16
N LYS A 300 8.15 25.87 -10.84
CA LYS A 300 8.07 24.76 -11.79
C LYS A 300 6.65 24.25 -11.98
N LEU A 301 5.76 24.52 -11.01
CA LEU A 301 4.38 24.07 -11.03
C LEU A 301 3.55 24.89 -12.01
N LYS A 302 2.71 24.20 -12.78
CA LYS A 302 1.75 24.77 -13.72
C LYS A 302 0.34 24.45 -13.24
N LEU A 303 -0.32 25.47 -12.72
CA LEU A 303 -1.73 25.43 -12.35
C LEU A 303 -2.61 25.71 -13.58
N HIS A 304 -3.86 25.25 -13.51
CA HIS A 304 -4.87 25.57 -14.51
C HIS A 304 -5.17 27.09 -14.52
N GLN A 305 -5.52 27.66 -15.67
CA GLN A 305 -5.77 29.11 -15.83
C GLN A 305 -6.94 29.60 -14.96
N GLU A 306 -7.97 28.77 -14.84
CA GLU A 306 -9.15 28.98 -13.97
C GLU A 306 -8.95 28.48 -12.53
N ASN A 307 -7.70 28.35 -12.06
CA ASN A 307 -7.45 27.92 -10.70
C ASN A 307 -7.97 28.97 -9.70
N MET A 308 -8.68 28.52 -8.67
CA MET A 308 -9.20 29.36 -7.59
C MET A 308 -8.66 28.83 -6.27
N MET A 309 -7.42 29.20 -5.94
CA MET A 309 -6.75 28.72 -4.73
C MET A 309 -7.35 29.36 -3.48
N GLU A 310 -7.73 28.54 -2.51
CA GLU A 310 -8.28 28.96 -1.20
C GLU A 310 -7.18 29.12 -0.15
N LEU A 311 -6.17 28.25 -0.18
CA LEU A 311 -5.05 28.26 0.76
C LEU A 311 -3.73 28.03 0.05
N PHE A 312 -2.77 28.93 0.28
CA PHE A 312 -1.39 28.74 -0.10
C PHE A 312 -0.51 28.78 1.14
N LEU A 313 0.03 27.62 1.55
CA LEU A 313 0.85 27.48 2.73
C LEU A 313 2.29 27.15 2.35
N LEU A 314 3.20 28.04 2.73
CA LEU A 314 4.64 27.87 2.60
C LEU A 314 5.24 27.78 3.99
N ASN A 315 5.84 26.62 4.32
CA ASN A 315 6.63 26.48 5.55
C ASN A 315 8.11 26.41 5.19
N VAL A 316 8.86 27.47 5.48
CA VAL A 316 10.29 27.57 5.17
C VAL A 316 11.07 27.74 6.46
N GLU A 317 11.96 26.81 6.77
CA GLU A 317 12.88 26.94 7.91
C GLU A 317 14.20 27.60 7.53
N ILE A 318 14.64 27.45 6.27
CA ILE A 318 15.94 27.95 5.79
C ILE A 318 15.76 28.91 4.61
N PRO A 319 16.24 30.16 4.69
CA PRO A 319 16.13 31.14 3.61
C PRO A 319 16.71 30.68 2.25
N GLY A 320 17.65 29.74 2.26
CA GLY A 320 18.21 29.15 1.03
C GLY A 320 17.18 28.47 0.13
N TYR A 321 16.08 27.95 0.70
CA TYR A 321 15.06 27.22 -0.06
C TYR A 321 14.19 28.11 -0.95
N ILE A 322 14.14 29.42 -0.70
CA ILE A 322 13.40 30.38 -1.54
C ILE A 322 14.27 31.05 -2.58
N ALA A 323 15.59 30.76 -2.63
CA ALA A 323 16.51 31.42 -3.55
C ALA A 323 16.16 31.20 -5.03
N GLY A 324 15.52 30.07 -5.36
CA GLY A 324 14.98 29.82 -6.71
C GLY A 324 13.82 30.74 -7.06
N ILE A 325 12.88 30.93 -6.12
CA ILE A 325 11.73 31.84 -6.29
C ILE A 325 12.20 33.28 -6.48
N LEU A 326 13.20 33.72 -5.70
CA LEU A 326 13.70 35.10 -5.76
C LEU A 326 14.41 35.46 -7.08
N LYS A 327 14.77 34.46 -7.90
CA LYS A 327 15.41 34.66 -9.21
C LYS A 327 14.42 34.76 -10.35
N GLU A 328 13.16 34.39 -10.11
CA GLU A 328 12.11 34.40 -11.11
C GLU A 328 11.65 35.84 -11.39
N GLU A 329 11.27 36.10 -12.63
CA GLU A 329 10.77 37.42 -13.03
C GLU A 329 9.44 37.73 -12.33
N ASN A 330 9.19 39.01 -12.04
CA ASN A 330 7.91 39.43 -11.46
C ASN A 330 6.74 38.99 -12.36
N ASN A 331 5.71 38.38 -11.77
CA ASN A 331 4.54 37.81 -12.43
C ASN A 331 4.79 36.57 -13.31
N SER A 332 5.94 35.89 -13.19
CA SER A 332 6.15 34.59 -13.86
C SER A 332 5.37 33.45 -13.18
N ILE A 333 4.84 33.68 -11.98
CA ILE A 333 4.07 32.71 -11.21
C ILE A 333 2.62 33.18 -11.10
N TRP A 334 1.70 32.44 -11.71
CA TRP A 334 0.27 32.71 -11.71
C TRP A 334 -0.42 31.86 -10.64
N ILE A 335 -1.12 32.49 -9.70
CA ILE A 335 -1.87 31.83 -8.61
C ILE A 335 -3.37 31.90 -8.89
#